data_AF-A0A958FFV5-F1
#
_entry.id   AF-A0A958FFV5-F1
#
_cell.length_a   1.000
_cell.length_b   1.000
_cell.length_c   1.000
_cell.angle_alpha   90.00
_cell.angle_beta   90.00
_cell.angle_gamma   90.00
#
_symmetry.space_group_name_H-M   'P 1'
#
loop_
_entity.id
_entity.type
_entity.pdbx_description
1 polymer ?
#
loop_
_entity_poly.entity_id
_entity_poly.type
_entity_poly.pdbx_seq_one_letter_code
_entity_poly.pdbx_strand_id
1 'polypeptide(L)'
;SFVVELDAEVEVPGLGKIRYDLAYGGAFYAYVQAEDAGVNCTPEQFRSLIEKGMAIKRAVMAARSMAHPFEPDLNFLYGTIFIGPPLGEGADSRNVCIFAEGEVDRSPTGTGVSARMAIHYARGELGVGEPMVIESIIGSRFTGRVARTIDFGGYPAVVPEVEGEAYITGCQEFLIDPDDPLKDGFILR
;
A
#
# COMPACT_ATOMS: atom_id res chain seq x y z
N SER A 1 11.60 7.33 -0.22
CA SER A 1 11.03 6.11 -0.82
C SER A 1 11.96 5.55 -1.85
N PHE A 2 12.04 4.22 -1.98
CA PHE A 2 12.90 3.56 -2.96
C PHE A 2 12.26 2.26 -3.44
N VAL A 3 12.71 1.81 -4.60
CA VAL A 3 12.32 0.52 -5.17
C VAL A 3 13.32 -0.53 -4.72
N VAL A 4 12.82 -1.68 -4.27
CA VAL A 4 13.63 -2.86 -3.96
C VAL A 4 13.76 -3.73 -5.21
N GLU A 5 12.65 -3.98 -5.90
CA GLU A 5 12.62 -4.74 -7.15
C GLU A 5 11.37 -4.40 -7.97
N LEU A 6 11.53 -4.40 -9.30
CA LEU A 6 10.44 -4.26 -10.26
C LEU A 6 10.19 -5.59 -10.96
N ASP A 7 8.93 -5.84 -11.30
CA ASP A 7 8.50 -6.98 -12.11
C ASP A 7 8.91 -8.35 -11.52
N ALA A 8 9.03 -8.42 -10.19
CA ALA A 8 9.26 -9.67 -9.48
C ALA A 8 8.05 -10.58 -9.61
N GLU A 9 8.25 -11.90 -9.44
CA GLU A 9 7.18 -12.87 -9.54
C GLU A 9 7.18 -13.78 -8.32
N VAL A 10 5.98 -14.21 -7.89
CA VAL A 10 5.81 -15.15 -6.79
C VAL A 10 4.68 -16.12 -7.10
N GLU A 11 4.89 -17.40 -6.77
CA GLU A 11 3.82 -18.41 -6.83
C GLU A 11 2.93 -18.28 -5.59
N VAL A 12 1.65 -18.03 -5.80
CA VAL A 12 0.66 -17.88 -4.74
C VAL A 12 -0.33 -19.06 -4.81
N PRO A 13 -0.40 -19.91 -3.79
CA PRO A 13 -1.33 -21.04 -3.76
C PRO A 13 -2.77 -20.58 -4.04
N GLY A 14 -3.39 -21.15 -5.08
CA GLY A 14 -4.76 -20.84 -5.51
C GLY A 14 -4.91 -19.64 -6.45
N LEU A 15 -3.87 -18.81 -6.62
CA LEU A 15 -3.87 -17.71 -7.60
C LEU A 15 -2.86 -17.94 -8.74
N GLY A 16 -1.88 -18.83 -8.53
CA GLY A 16 -0.80 -19.07 -9.48
C GLY A 16 0.28 -17.99 -9.39
N LYS A 17 0.95 -17.74 -10.52
CA LYS A 17 2.05 -16.79 -10.61
C LYS A 17 1.55 -15.35 -10.62
N ILE A 18 1.97 -14.57 -9.63
CA ILE A 18 1.62 -13.15 -9.49
C ILE A 18 2.87 -12.30 -9.70
N ARG A 19 2.80 -11.35 -10.63
CA ARG A 19 3.81 -10.31 -10.81
C ARG A 19 3.57 -9.18 -9.83
N TYR A 20 4.64 -8.67 -9.21
CA TYR A 20 4.57 -7.57 -8.26
C TYR A 20 5.82 -6.68 -8.29
N ASP A 21 5.63 -5.40 -7.97
CA ASP A 21 6.72 -4.51 -7.61
C ASP A 21 6.88 -4.46 -6.09
N LEU A 22 8.11 -4.37 -5.62
CA LEU A 22 8.42 -4.23 -4.20
C LEU A 22 9.10 -2.90 -3.94
N ALA A 23 8.48 -2.05 -3.12
CA ALA A 23 9.01 -0.73 -2.82
C ALA A 23 8.75 -0.31 -1.37
N TYR A 24 9.59 0.60 -0.89
CA TYR A 24 9.54 1.18 0.44
C TYR A 24 9.13 2.66 0.38
N GLY A 25 8.08 3.03 1.12
CA GLY A 25 7.53 4.38 1.18
C GLY A 25 7.33 4.92 2.59
N GLY A 26 8.15 4.45 3.55
CA GLY A 26 7.88 4.52 5.00
C GLY A 26 7.44 3.16 5.57
N ALA A 27 6.95 2.28 4.69
CA ALA A 27 6.76 0.86 4.93
C ALA A 27 6.96 0.08 3.61
N PHE A 28 7.23 -1.22 3.68
CA PHE A 28 7.36 -2.07 2.49
C PHE A 28 5.99 -2.54 1.98
N TYR A 29 5.77 -2.47 0.68
CA TYR A 29 4.56 -2.94 0.01
C TYR A 29 4.87 -3.75 -1.24
N ALA A 30 4.06 -4.79 -1.46
CA ALA A 30 4.00 -5.52 -2.72
C ALA A 30 2.86 -4.94 -3.57
N TYR A 31 3.18 -4.36 -4.71
CA TYR A 31 2.22 -3.75 -5.63
C TYR A 31 1.85 -4.74 -6.72
N VAL A 32 0.55 -5.02 -6.87
CA VAL A 32 0.04 -6.02 -7.81
C VAL A 32 -1.06 -5.39 -8.66
N GLN A 33 -1.08 -5.66 -9.96
CA GLN A 33 -2.23 -5.29 -10.79
C GLN A 33 -3.44 -6.12 -10.35
N ALA A 34 -4.54 -5.47 -10.02
CA ALA A 34 -5.73 -6.13 -9.49
C ALA A 34 -6.23 -7.24 -10.45
N GLU A 35 -6.18 -6.96 -11.75
CA GLU A 35 -6.57 -7.90 -12.81
C GLU A 35 -5.73 -9.19 -12.81
N ASP A 36 -4.42 -9.11 -12.53
CA ASP A 36 -3.53 -10.28 -12.44
C ASP A 36 -3.93 -11.19 -11.28
N ALA A 37 -4.51 -10.62 -10.21
CA ALA A 37 -5.07 -11.36 -9.10
C ALA A 37 -6.54 -11.75 -9.31
N GLY A 38 -7.14 -11.44 -10.46
CA GLY A 38 -8.54 -11.72 -10.77
C GLY A 38 -9.52 -10.96 -9.87
N VAL A 39 -9.17 -9.72 -9.48
CA VAL A 39 -10.01 -8.80 -8.71
C VAL A 39 -10.01 -7.41 -9.33
N ASN A 40 -10.95 -6.59 -8.91
CA ASN A 40 -11.09 -5.18 -9.21
C ASN A 40 -11.11 -4.42 -7.87
N CYS A 41 -10.60 -3.20 -7.89
CA CYS A 41 -10.48 -2.36 -6.71
C CYS A 41 -11.80 -1.67 -6.30
N THR A 42 -12.91 -2.41 -6.22
CA THR A 42 -14.24 -1.88 -5.90
C THR A 42 -14.80 -2.43 -4.57
N PRO A 43 -15.73 -1.71 -3.91
CA PRO A 43 -16.30 -2.15 -2.63
C PRO A 43 -16.96 -3.54 -2.67
N GLU A 44 -17.54 -3.95 -3.80
CA GLU A 44 -18.22 -5.25 -3.94
C GLU A 44 -17.25 -6.43 -3.78
N GLN A 45 -15.96 -6.20 -4.05
CA GLN A 45 -14.92 -7.23 -3.95
C GLN A 45 -14.11 -7.15 -2.66
N PHE A 46 -14.56 -6.36 -1.67
CA PHE A 46 -13.86 -6.13 -0.40
C PHE A 46 -13.29 -7.41 0.25
N ARG A 47 -14.11 -8.46 0.38
CA ARG A 47 -13.65 -9.74 0.95
C ARG A 47 -12.60 -10.45 0.10
N SER A 48 -12.80 -10.47 -1.22
CA SER A 48 -11.84 -11.10 -2.14
C SER A 48 -10.51 -10.36 -2.16
N LEU A 49 -10.52 -9.02 -2.09
CA LEU A 49 -9.33 -8.20 -1.95
C LEU A 49 -8.57 -8.57 -0.67
N ILE A 50 -9.24 -8.71 0.48
CA ILE A 50 -8.61 -9.14 1.73
C ILE A 50 -7.97 -10.54 1.58
N GLU A 51 -8.75 -11.52 1.13
CA GLU A 51 -8.30 -12.91 1.01
C GLU A 51 -7.06 -13.03 0.11
N LYS A 52 -7.12 -12.43 -1.08
CA LYS A 52 -6.03 -12.48 -2.06
C LYS A 52 -4.85 -11.63 -1.64
N GLY A 53 -5.09 -10.45 -1.09
CA GLY A 53 -4.05 -9.55 -0.59
C GLY A 53 -3.22 -10.20 0.52
N MET A 54 -3.89 -10.91 1.45
CA MET A 54 -3.23 -11.68 2.51
C MET A 54 -2.52 -12.93 1.98
N ALA A 55 -3.07 -13.62 0.98
CA ALA A 55 -2.38 -14.74 0.33
C ALA A 55 -1.08 -14.28 -0.35
N ILE A 56 -1.13 -13.19 -1.11
CA ILE A 56 0.03 -12.58 -1.77
C ILE A 56 1.05 -12.11 -0.72
N LYS A 57 0.61 -11.38 0.31
CA LYS A 57 1.49 -10.89 1.40
C LYS A 57 2.31 -12.04 2.01
N ARG A 58 1.64 -13.14 2.36
CA ARG A 58 2.30 -14.33 2.94
C ARG A 58 3.27 -14.99 1.96
N ALA A 59 2.90 -15.10 0.69
CA ALA A 59 3.76 -15.69 -0.33
C ALA A 59 5.03 -14.85 -0.56
N VAL A 60 4.90 -13.52 -0.65
CA VAL A 60 6.04 -12.60 -0.80
C VAL A 60 6.95 -12.66 0.43
N MET A 61 6.39 -12.64 1.64
CA MET A 61 7.18 -12.76 2.88
C MET A 61 7.94 -14.09 2.97
N ALA A 62 7.37 -15.18 2.46
CA ALA A 62 8.05 -16.48 2.45
C ALA A 62 9.15 -16.55 1.37
N ALA A 63 8.95 -15.91 0.23
CA ALA A 63 9.90 -15.91 -0.88
C ALA A 63 11.04 -14.90 -0.70
N ARG A 64 10.83 -13.83 0.09
CA ARG A 64 11.76 -12.71 0.14
C ARG A 64 11.83 -12.04 1.51
N SER A 65 13.05 -11.80 1.95
CA SER A 65 13.34 -10.94 3.10
C SER A 65 13.33 -9.46 2.71
N MET A 66 12.79 -8.64 3.61
CA MET A 66 12.88 -7.18 3.53
C MET A 66 14.09 -6.72 4.34
N ALA A 67 14.85 -5.78 3.81
CA ALA A 67 15.99 -5.19 4.51
C ALA A 67 15.94 -3.68 4.37
N HIS A 68 15.48 -3.00 5.40
CA HIS A 68 15.64 -1.56 5.54
C HIS A 68 17.12 -1.26 5.77
N PRO A 69 17.72 -0.27 5.07
CA PRO A 69 19.17 -0.05 5.12
C PRO A 69 19.74 0.29 6.50
N PHE A 70 18.90 0.81 7.42
CA PHE A 70 19.36 1.37 8.69
C PHE A 70 18.58 0.88 9.92
N GLU A 71 17.41 0.27 9.76
CA GLU A 71 16.48 0.01 10.88
C GLU A 71 15.90 -1.40 10.77
N PRO A 72 16.49 -2.40 11.46
CA PRO A 72 16.05 -3.80 11.38
C PRO A 72 14.60 -4.04 11.77
N ASP A 73 14.03 -3.22 12.65
CA ASP A 73 12.62 -3.34 13.07
C ASP A 73 11.64 -3.05 11.93
N LEU A 74 12.10 -2.42 10.85
CA LEU A 74 11.32 -2.15 9.64
C LEU A 74 11.43 -3.26 8.58
N ASN A 75 12.12 -4.37 8.88
CA ASN A 75 12.39 -5.48 7.95
C ASN A 75 11.19 -6.43 7.76
N PHE A 76 10.00 -5.88 7.51
CA PHE A 76 8.82 -6.68 7.25
C PHE A 76 7.95 -6.06 6.16
N LEU A 77 7.20 -6.92 5.47
CA LEU A 77 6.21 -6.48 4.48
C LEU A 77 4.96 -5.99 5.22
N TYR A 78 4.62 -4.71 5.06
CA TYR A 78 3.48 -4.11 5.73
C TYR A 78 2.16 -4.60 5.12
N GLY A 79 2.08 -4.61 3.79
CA GLY A 79 0.87 -5.02 3.08
C GLY A 79 1.04 -5.22 1.59
N THR A 80 -0.04 -5.67 0.96
CA THR A 80 -0.20 -5.76 -0.49
C THR A 80 -1.03 -4.57 -0.95
N ILE A 81 -0.62 -3.89 -2.01
CA ILE A 81 -1.41 -2.82 -2.64
C ILE A 81 -1.88 -3.30 -4.01
N PHE A 82 -3.19 -3.38 -4.18
CA PHE A 82 -3.79 -3.62 -5.49
C PHE A 82 -3.88 -2.32 -6.28
N ILE A 83 -3.38 -2.37 -7.51
CA ILE A 83 -3.44 -1.29 -8.49
C ILE A 83 -4.60 -1.57 -9.44
N GLY A 84 -5.47 -0.58 -9.64
CA GLY A 84 -6.53 -0.66 -10.63
C GLY A 84 -6.72 0.64 -11.38
N PRO A 85 -7.56 0.64 -12.43
CA PRO A 85 -7.94 1.87 -13.12
C PRO A 85 -8.69 2.84 -12.18
N PRO A 86 -8.68 4.15 -12.47
CA PRO A 86 -9.48 5.12 -11.71
C PRO A 86 -10.99 4.84 -11.82
N LEU A 87 -11.79 5.27 -10.83
CA LEU A 87 -13.27 5.20 -10.86
C LEU A 87 -13.84 6.31 -11.73
N GLY A 88 -13.25 7.50 -11.66
CA GLY A 88 -13.74 8.70 -12.32
C GLY A 88 -12.64 9.50 -13.00
N GLU A 89 -13.02 10.59 -13.63
CA GLU A 89 -12.09 11.50 -14.29
C GLU A 89 -11.17 12.22 -13.29
N GLY A 90 -9.95 12.50 -13.72
CA GLY A 90 -8.97 13.29 -12.95
C GLY A 90 -8.17 12.50 -11.91
N ALA A 91 -8.24 11.17 -11.93
CA ALA A 91 -7.30 10.30 -11.23
C ALA A 91 -6.52 9.46 -12.22
N ASP A 92 -5.24 9.20 -11.94
CA ASP A 92 -4.36 8.41 -12.81
C ASP A 92 -4.58 6.92 -12.58
N SER A 93 -4.86 6.52 -11.34
CA SER A 93 -5.08 5.13 -10.95
C SER A 93 -5.66 5.01 -9.55
N ARG A 94 -5.86 3.77 -9.10
CA ARG A 94 -6.38 3.43 -7.78
C ARG A 94 -5.42 2.57 -6.98
N ASN A 95 -5.46 2.71 -5.67
CA ASN A 95 -4.81 1.85 -4.68
C ASN A 95 -5.85 1.24 -3.74
N VAL A 96 -5.71 -0.05 -3.44
CA VAL A 96 -6.36 -0.68 -2.29
C VAL A 96 -5.30 -1.44 -1.50
N CYS A 97 -4.98 -0.92 -0.31
CA CYS A 97 -4.00 -1.53 0.57
C CYS A 97 -4.67 -2.54 1.50
N ILE A 98 -4.18 -3.77 1.47
CA ILE A 98 -4.48 -4.84 2.42
C ILE A 98 -3.28 -5.00 3.34
N PHE A 99 -3.44 -4.71 4.62
CA PHE A 99 -2.33 -4.62 5.56
C PHE A 99 -2.65 -5.27 6.91
N ALA A 100 -1.65 -5.28 7.80
CA ALA A 100 -1.74 -5.91 9.12
C ALA A 100 -2.28 -7.34 9.00
N GLU A 101 -3.29 -7.65 9.81
CA GLU A 101 -4.09 -8.86 9.77
C GLU A 101 -5.35 -8.60 8.94
N GLY A 102 -5.19 -8.45 7.62
CA GLY A 102 -6.30 -8.30 6.65
C GLY A 102 -7.18 -7.07 6.84
N GLU A 103 -6.63 -5.98 7.35
CA GLU A 103 -7.27 -4.67 7.32
C GLU A 103 -7.21 -4.06 5.92
N VAL A 104 -8.16 -3.18 5.61
CA VAL A 104 -8.24 -2.45 4.35
C VAL A 104 -8.15 -0.96 4.60
N ASP A 105 -7.23 -0.30 3.92
CA ASP A 105 -7.16 1.16 3.98
C ASP A 105 -8.27 1.77 3.13
N ARG A 106 -9.01 2.72 3.72
CA ARG A 106 -10.08 3.47 3.02
C ARG A 106 -9.51 4.71 2.32
N SER A 107 -8.29 5.10 2.62
CA SER A 107 -7.53 6.10 1.89
C SER A 107 -6.74 5.45 0.74
N PRO A 108 -6.15 6.24 -0.17
CA PRO A 108 -5.18 5.75 -1.16
C PRO A 108 -3.87 5.21 -0.56
N THR A 109 -3.71 5.28 0.77
CA THR A 109 -2.54 4.90 1.55
C THR A 109 -1.34 5.81 1.30
N GLY A 110 -1.09 6.80 2.16
CA GLY A 110 -0.05 7.82 1.93
C GLY A 110 1.37 7.26 1.76
N THR A 111 1.78 6.30 2.60
CA THR A 111 3.05 5.57 2.44
C THR A 111 3.06 4.68 1.19
N GLY A 112 1.89 4.19 0.78
CA GLY A 112 1.69 3.47 -0.48
C GLY A 112 1.88 4.40 -1.70
N VAL A 113 1.23 5.56 -1.72
CA VAL A 113 1.44 6.60 -2.74
C VAL A 113 2.92 7.01 -2.79
N SER A 114 3.55 7.18 -1.63
CA SER A 114 4.98 7.53 -1.50
C SER A 114 5.91 6.51 -2.17
N ALA A 115 5.66 5.21 -2.02
CA ALA A 115 6.43 4.17 -2.72
C ALA A 115 6.03 4.06 -4.20
N ARG A 116 4.76 4.31 -4.54
CA ARG A 116 4.30 4.37 -5.93
C ARG A 116 5.02 5.45 -6.73
N MET A 117 5.28 6.61 -6.14
CA MET A 117 6.09 7.67 -6.77
C MET A 117 7.50 7.18 -7.08
N ALA A 118 8.10 6.38 -6.20
CA ALA A 118 9.42 5.79 -6.44
C ALA A 118 9.40 4.79 -7.60
N ILE A 119 8.35 3.96 -7.70
CA ILE A 119 8.16 3.00 -8.79
C ILE A 119 8.04 3.73 -10.13
N HIS A 120 7.10 4.68 -10.26
CA HIS A 120 6.91 5.42 -11.52
C HIS A 120 8.16 6.22 -11.89
N TYR A 121 8.83 6.85 -10.93
CA TYR A 121 10.10 7.54 -11.19
C TYR A 121 11.19 6.58 -11.70
N ALA A 122 11.35 5.42 -11.07
CA ALA A 122 12.32 4.41 -11.50
C ALA A 122 12.02 3.86 -12.90
N ARG A 123 10.74 3.79 -13.28
CA ARG A 123 10.29 3.41 -14.63
C ARG A 123 10.38 4.56 -15.65
N GLY A 124 10.68 5.79 -15.22
CA GLY A 124 10.71 6.98 -16.09
C GLY A 124 9.31 7.48 -16.50
N GLU A 125 8.28 7.06 -15.77
CA GLU A 125 6.86 7.37 -16.02
C GLU A 125 6.42 8.65 -15.29
N LEU A 126 7.22 9.16 -14.35
CA LEU A 126 6.93 10.35 -13.56
C LEU A 126 8.20 11.19 -13.37
N GLY A 127 8.14 12.47 -13.72
CA GLY A 127 9.21 13.44 -13.50
C GLY A 127 9.27 14.04 -12.09
N VAL A 128 10.35 14.76 -11.79
CA VAL A 128 10.43 15.59 -10.57
C VAL A 128 9.45 16.75 -10.68
N GLY A 129 8.64 16.96 -9.64
CA GLY A 129 7.61 17.99 -9.56
C GLY A 129 6.31 17.65 -10.26
N GLU A 130 6.26 16.56 -11.05
CA GLU A 130 5.06 16.13 -11.75
C GLU A 130 4.06 15.49 -10.76
N PRO A 131 2.78 15.92 -10.77
CA PRO A 131 1.76 15.37 -9.88
C PRO A 131 1.12 14.11 -10.47
N MET A 132 0.73 13.20 -9.58
CA MET A 132 -0.09 12.03 -9.90
C MET A 132 -1.18 11.86 -8.84
N VAL A 133 -2.42 11.68 -9.27
CA VAL A 133 -3.60 11.57 -8.41
C VAL A 133 -4.01 10.11 -8.27
N ILE A 134 -4.09 9.64 -7.03
CA ILE A 134 -4.45 8.27 -6.68
C ILE A 134 -5.76 8.21 -5.91
N GLU A 135 -6.66 7.36 -6.39
CA GLU A 135 -7.93 7.06 -5.73
C GLU A 135 -7.84 5.86 -4.78
N SER A 136 -8.74 5.82 -3.81
CA SER A 136 -8.99 4.69 -2.92
C SER A 136 -10.17 3.84 -3.37
N ILE A 137 -10.43 2.74 -2.64
CA ILE A 137 -11.63 1.89 -2.83
C ILE A 137 -12.96 2.64 -2.67
N ILE A 138 -12.98 3.77 -1.95
CA ILE A 138 -14.17 4.63 -1.76
C ILE A 138 -14.11 5.94 -2.56
N GLY A 139 -13.15 6.09 -3.47
CA GLY A 139 -13.01 7.27 -4.33
C GLY A 139 -12.39 8.51 -3.66
N SER A 140 -11.90 8.40 -2.42
CA SER A 140 -11.06 9.45 -1.82
C SER A 140 -9.73 9.54 -2.55
N ARG A 141 -9.11 10.73 -2.58
CA ARG A 141 -7.95 11.03 -3.43
C ARG A 141 -6.78 11.57 -2.63
N PHE A 142 -5.57 11.21 -3.05
CA PHE A 142 -4.32 11.86 -2.69
C PHE A 142 -3.56 12.24 -3.95
N THR A 143 -2.83 13.35 -3.89
CA THR A 143 -1.88 13.75 -4.92
C THR A 143 -0.48 13.44 -4.45
N GLY A 144 0.26 12.63 -5.21
CA GLY A 144 1.67 12.35 -5.01
C GLY A 144 2.53 13.14 -6.01
N ARG A 145 3.74 13.51 -5.61
CA ARG A 145 4.79 13.96 -6.54
C ARG A 145 6.18 13.61 -6.03
N VAL A 146 7.15 13.56 -6.92
CA VAL A 146 8.57 13.46 -6.56
C VAL A 146 9.12 14.86 -6.34
N ALA A 147 9.43 15.25 -5.11
CA ALA A 147 9.99 16.58 -4.82
C ALA A 147 11.47 16.68 -5.21
N ARG A 148 12.24 15.62 -4.94
CA ARG A 148 13.66 15.49 -5.31
C ARG A 148 14.13 14.04 -5.19
N THR A 149 15.33 13.76 -5.69
CA THR A 149 16.01 12.46 -5.53
C THR A 149 17.13 12.52 -4.50
N ILE A 150 17.42 11.38 -3.89
CA ILE A 150 18.52 11.17 -2.93
C ILE A 150 19.09 9.75 -3.08
N ASP A 151 20.30 9.52 -2.57
CA ASP A 151 20.74 8.16 -2.23
C ASP A 151 20.26 7.82 -0.81
N PHE A 152 19.70 6.62 -0.62
CA PHE A 152 19.27 6.15 0.70
C PHE A 152 19.83 4.76 0.96
N GLY A 153 21.02 4.70 1.55
CA GLY A 153 21.68 3.43 1.86
C GLY A 153 22.03 2.62 0.62
N GLY A 154 22.44 3.30 -0.46
CA GLY A 154 22.78 2.67 -1.75
C GLY A 154 21.58 2.46 -2.69
N TYR A 155 20.37 2.79 -2.26
CA TYR A 155 19.20 2.80 -3.14
C TYR A 155 19.02 4.16 -3.80
N PRO A 156 18.83 4.22 -5.14
CA PRO A 156 18.30 5.39 -5.81
C PRO A 156 16.88 5.67 -5.29
N ALA A 157 16.71 6.75 -4.54
CA ALA A 157 15.50 7.04 -3.80
C ALA A 157 14.92 8.41 -4.19
N VAL A 158 13.63 8.56 -3.92
CA VAL A 158 12.91 9.83 -4.04
C VAL A 158 12.47 10.33 -2.67
N VAL A 159 12.37 11.65 -2.54
CA VAL A 159 11.62 12.31 -1.48
C VAL A 159 10.24 12.62 -2.06
N PRO A 160 9.19 11.82 -1.74
CA PRO A 160 7.86 12.09 -2.21
C PRO A 160 7.16 13.15 -1.35
N GLU A 161 6.24 13.86 -1.96
CA GLU A 161 5.21 14.63 -1.26
C GLU A 161 3.86 13.96 -1.49
N VAL A 162 3.05 13.87 -0.43
CA VAL A 162 1.68 13.36 -0.51
C VAL A 162 0.76 14.42 0.08
N GLU A 163 -0.22 14.81 -0.71
CA GLU A 163 -1.21 15.84 -0.37
C GLU A 163 -2.60 15.22 -0.27
N GLY A 164 -3.35 15.64 0.75
CA GLY A 164 -4.70 15.17 1.03
C GLY A 164 -5.37 16.02 2.10
N GLU A 165 -6.60 15.65 2.45
CA GLU A 165 -7.41 16.38 3.44
C GLU A 165 -7.82 15.47 4.59
N ALA A 166 -8.05 16.08 5.75
CA ALA A 166 -8.59 15.42 6.93
C ALA A 166 -9.59 16.34 7.61
N TYR A 167 -10.60 15.74 8.26
CA TYR A 167 -11.70 16.45 8.90
C TYR A 167 -11.89 15.94 10.32
N ILE A 168 -12.20 16.84 11.26
CA ILE A 168 -12.52 16.46 12.64
C ILE A 168 -13.85 15.71 12.64
N THR A 169 -13.86 14.48 13.15
CA THR A 169 -15.06 13.62 13.21
C THR A 169 -15.70 13.55 14.58
N GLY A 170 -15.00 13.97 15.63
CA GLY A 170 -15.53 14.01 16.99
C GLY A 170 -14.46 14.27 18.04
N CYS A 171 -14.92 14.43 19.28
CA CYS A 171 -14.10 14.44 20.48
C CYS A 171 -14.65 13.33 21.39
N GLN A 172 -13.81 12.37 21.77
CA GLN A 172 -14.22 11.15 22.45
C GLN A 172 -13.55 11.06 23.82
N GLU A 173 -14.29 10.56 24.83
CA GLU A 173 -13.76 10.12 26.12
C GLU A 173 -14.02 8.62 26.25
N PHE A 174 -12.97 7.80 26.15
CA PHE A 174 -13.07 6.36 26.32
C PHE A 174 -12.88 5.99 27.80
N LEU A 175 -13.82 5.24 28.36
CA LEU A 175 -13.80 4.76 29.74
C LEU A 175 -13.73 3.24 29.74
N ILE A 176 -12.82 2.68 30.54
CA ILE A 176 -12.60 1.23 30.65
C ILE A 176 -12.79 0.83 32.11
N ASP A 177 -13.84 0.06 32.39
CA ASP A 177 -14.09 -0.49 33.72
C ASP A 177 -13.12 -1.67 33.99
N PRO A 178 -12.38 -1.69 35.11
CA PRO A 178 -11.54 -2.82 35.49
C PRO A 178 -12.27 -4.18 35.53
N ASP A 179 -13.57 -4.18 35.82
CA ASP A 179 -14.41 -5.37 35.94
C ASP A 179 -15.11 -5.76 34.61
N ASP A 180 -14.96 -4.98 33.53
CA ASP A 180 -15.50 -5.32 32.21
C ASP A 180 -14.75 -6.54 31.63
N PRO A 181 -15.45 -7.67 31.37
CA PRO A 181 -14.83 -8.87 30.81
C PRO A 181 -14.33 -8.70 29.37
N LEU A 182 -14.71 -7.62 28.68
CA LEU A 182 -14.34 -7.31 27.30
C LEU A 182 -13.50 -6.02 27.19
N LYS A 183 -12.90 -5.55 28.29
CA LYS A 183 -12.10 -4.31 28.35
C LYS A 183 -10.95 -4.21 27.35
N ASP A 184 -10.41 -5.33 26.90
CA ASP A 184 -9.32 -5.40 25.92
C ASP A 184 -9.83 -5.47 24.47
N GLY A 185 -11.15 -5.45 24.27
CA GLY A 185 -11.79 -5.59 22.97
C GLY A 185 -11.78 -7.02 22.43
N PHE A 186 -12.36 -7.19 21.25
CA PHE A 186 -12.36 -8.45 20.50
C PHE A 186 -12.49 -8.15 19.00
N ILE A 187 -12.15 -9.12 18.17
CA ILE A 187 -12.24 -9.00 16.71
C ILE A 187 -12.92 -10.24 16.11
N LEU A 188 -13.87 -10.01 15.21
CA LEU A 188 -14.47 -11.02 14.35
C LEU A 188 -14.43 -10.46 12.92
N ARG A 189 -13.78 -11.18 12.00
CA ARG A 189 -13.63 -10.76 10.60
C ARG A 189 -13.62 -11.96 9.68
#